data_AF-A0A7K2KYM0-F1
#
_entry.id   AF-A0A7K2KYM0-F1
#
_cell.length_a   1.000
_cell.length_b   1.000
_cell.length_c   1.000
_cell.angle_alpha   90.00
_cell.angle_beta   90.00
_cell.angle_gamma   90.00
#
_symmetry.space_group_name_H-M   'P 1'
#
loop_
_entity.id
_entity.type
_entity.pdbx_description
1 polymer ?
#
loop_
_entity_poly.entity_id
_entity_poly.type
_entity_poly.pdbx_seq_one_letter_code
_entity_poly.pdbx_strand_id
1 'polypeptide(L)'
;AGDLLRVGARTGRGTLPRPRALSAVETRHLAPALRPTGLRGGLLSWDGRLSDDARLVTAIARTAAAYGARILTRTRALELDRDGALVRDETTGQELRIRARTVVNAAGVWAGGLVDDVRLRPSRGTHLVLRSEDLGRLSAGLHIPIPGESNRFVLVLPQGDGRVYVGLTDEPVDGDIPDVPEVPETDIGFLLDVLGSALDVTVHRADVVGAFAGLRPLLDTRDAAGRTADISRKHAVLTSPSGVVTVVGGKLTTYRRMAQDAVDAAVTAGG
;
A
#
# COMPACT_ATOMS: atom_id res chain seq x y z
N ALA A 1 -14.82 -15.22 -4.82
CA ALA A 1 -13.46 -14.97 -5.35
C ALA A 1 -12.36 -15.49 -4.42
N GLY A 2 -12.28 -15.07 -3.15
CA GLY A 2 -11.20 -15.46 -2.23
C GLY A 2 -10.96 -16.96 -2.05
N ASP A 3 -12.02 -17.77 -1.89
CA ASP A 3 -11.85 -19.24 -1.75
C ASP A 3 -11.34 -19.91 -3.04
N LEU A 4 -11.70 -19.37 -4.21
CA LEU A 4 -11.19 -19.86 -5.50
C LEU A 4 -9.70 -19.57 -5.63
N LEU A 5 -9.23 -18.40 -5.17
CA LEU A 5 -7.80 -18.07 -5.13
C LEU A 5 -7.04 -19.00 -4.20
N ARG A 6 -7.58 -19.29 -3.00
CA ARG A 6 -7.01 -20.27 -2.07
C ARG A 6 -6.85 -21.64 -2.73
N VAL A 7 -7.89 -22.11 -3.41
CA VAL A 7 -7.86 -23.40 -4.13
C VAL A 7 -6.83 -23.36 -5.27
N GLY A 8 -6.81 -22.30 -6.08
CA GLY A 8 -5.85 -22.13 -7.17
C GLY A 8 -4.39 -22.11 -6.69
N ALA A 9 -4.14 -21.49 -5.53
CA ALA A 9 -2.85 -21.46 -4.86
C ALA A 9 -2.54 -22.75 -4.07
N ARG A 10 -3.41 -23.77 -4.13
CA ARG A 10 -3.28 -25.06 -3.41
C ARG A 10 -3.08 -24.89 -1.89
N THR A 11 -3.65 -23.83 -1.32
CA THR A 11 -3.55 -23.55 0.12
C THR A 11 -4.59 -24.36 0.90
N GLY A 12 -4.14 -25.16 1.87
CA GLY A 12 -4.99 -26.01 2.68
C GLY A 12 -5.97 -25.23 3.56
N ARG A 13 -7.13 -25.83 3.86
CA ARG A 13 -8.16 -25.21 4.72
C ARG A 13 -7.71 -25.03 6.17
N GLY A 14 -6.74 -25.82 6.64
CA GLY A 14 -6.12 -25.64 7.94
C GLY A 14 -5.22 -24.40 8.02
N THR A 15 -4.72 -23.92 6.87
CA THR A 15 -3.89 -22.71 6.78
C THR A 15 -4.76 -21.47 6.54
N LEU A 16 -5.68 -21.54 5.57
CA LEU A 16 -6.62 -20.45 5.29
C LEU A 16 -8.04 -21.03 5.26
N PRO A 17 -8.86 -20.78 6.30
CA PRO A 17 -10.21 -21.31 6.35
C PRO A 17 -11.11 -20.75 5.24
N ARG A 18 -12.12 -21.54 4.84
CA ARG A 18 -13.11 -21.10 3.85
C ARG A 18 -13.96 -19.95 4.40
N PRO A 19 -14.43 -19.02 3.55
CA PRO A 19 -15.43 -18.04 3.95
C PRO A 19 -16.70 -18.71 4.45
N ARG A 20 -17.41 -18.07 5.38
CA ARG A 20 -18.70 -18.54 5.90
C ARG A 20 -19.65 -17.40 6.17
N ALA A 21 -20.95 -17.67 6.04
CA ALA A 21 -21.98 -16.77 6.52
C ALA A 21 -21.96 -16.71 8.05
N LEU A 22 -22.30 -15.54 8.57
CA LEU A 22 -22.52 -15.26 9.98
C LEU A 22 -23.98 -14.85 10.19
N SER A 23 -24.57 -15.32 11.27
CA SER A 23 -25.81 -14.73 11.79
C SER A 23 -25.60 -13.28 12.23
N ALA A 24 -26.69 -12.51 12.39
CA ALA A 24 -26.61 -11.16 12.94
C ALA A 24 -25.96 -11.13 14.34
N VAL A 25 -26.25 -12.13 15.18
CA VAL A 25 -25.68 -12.27 16.52
C VAL A 25 -24.16 -12.49 16.47
N GLU A 26 -23.70 -13.45 15.67
CA GLU A 26 -22.25 -13.69 15.49
C GLU A 26 -21.52 -12.47 14.91
N THR A 27 -22.17 -11.79 13.97
CA THR A 27 -21.61 -10.58 13.33
C THR A 27 -21.38 -9.48 14.36
N ARG A 28 -22.38 -9.22 15.22
CA ARG A 28 -22.23 -8.23 16.31
C ARG A 28 -21.28 -8.68 17.41
N HIS A 29 -21.13 -9.98 17.63
CA HIS A 29 -20.10 -10.47 18.57
C HIS A 29 -18.68 -10.13 18.08
N LEU A 30 -18.42 -10.28 16.78
CA LEU A 30 -17.12 -9.92 16.19
C LEU A 30 -16.92 -8.42 16.05
N ALA A 31 -18.01 -7.68 15.81
CA ALA A 31 -18.00 -6.23 15.64
C ALA A 31 -19.14 -5.56 16.42
N PRO A 32 -18.94 -5.32 17.73
CA PRO A 32 -20.00 -4.83 18.63
C PRO A 32 -20.55 -3.44 18.24
N ALA A 33 -19.71 -2.61 17.61
CA ALA A 33 -20.07 -1.27 17.15
C ALA A 33 -21.05 -1.24 15.96
N LEU A 34 -21.36 -2.37 15.31
CA LEU A 34 -22.29 -2.38 14.16
C LEU A 34 -23.73 -2.05 14.58
N ARG A 35 -24.39 -1.24 13.75
CA ARG A 35 -25.81 -0.91 13.90
C ARG A 35 -26.67 -2.18 13.88
N PRO A 36 -27.50 -2.44 14.92
CA PRO A 36 -28.34 -3.64 14.95
C PRO A 36 -29.52 -3.57 13.98
N THR A 37 -30.11 -2.39 13.81
CA THR A 37 -31.30 -2.19 13.00
C THR A 37 -30.99 -2.47 11.53
N GLY A 38 -31.70 -3.43 10.94
CA GLY A 38 -31.51 -3.84 9.54
C GLY A 38 -30.35 -4.81 9.29
N LEU A 39 -29.58 -5.20 10.32
CA LEU A 39 -28.49 -6.16 10.19
C LEU A 39 -29.04 -7.58 9.99
N ARG A 40 -28.77 -8.16 8.81
CA ARG A 40 -29.18 -9.53 8.48
C ARG A 40 -28.15 -10.60 8.87
N GLY A 41 -26.89 -10.21 9.02
CA GLY A 41 -25.74 -11.09 9.20
C GLY A 41 -24.51 -10.53 8.51
N GLY A 42 -23.52 -11.40 8.29
CA GLY A 42 -22.24 -11.03 7.68
C GLY A 42 -21.62 -12.17 6.88
N LEU A 43 -20.54 -11.86 6.17
CA LEU A 43 -19.68 -12.84 5.52
C LEU A 43 -18.29 -12.76 6.14
N LEU A 44 -17.86 -13.82 6.80
CA LEU A 44 -16.52 -13.92 7.35
C LEU A 44 -15.58 -14.53 6.32
N SER A 45 -14.44 -13.88 6.08
CA SER A 45 -13.32 -14.40 5.29
C SER A 45 -12.01 -14.13 6.01
N TRP A 46 -10.95 -14.82 5.57
CA TRP A 46 -9.61 -14.71 6.13
C TRP A 46 -8.65 -14.09 5.11
N ASP A 47 -7.72 -13.29 5.59
CA ASP A 47 -6.67 -12.68 4.79
C ASP A 47 -5.35 -12.63 5.56
N GLY A 48 -4.24 -12.37 4.86
CA GLY A 48 -2.94 -12.14 5.46
C GLY A 48 -2.86 -10.76 6.09
N ARG A 49 -2.36 -10.69 7.32
CA ARG A 49 -2.12 -9.42 8.01
C ARG A 49 -0.62 -9.19 8.17
N LEU A 50 -0.11 -8.17 7.49
CA LEU A 50 1.19 -7.59 7.83
C LEU A 50 0.98 -6.62 8.99
N SER A 51 1.67 -6.84 10.10
CA SER A 51 1.49 -5.99 11.30
C SER A 51 2.29 -4.69 11.21
N ASP A 52 3.39 -4.70 10.47
CA ASP A 52 4.34 -3.58 10.40
C ASP A 52 5.11 -3.67 9.07
N ASP A 53 4.81 -2.75 8.17
CA ASP A 53 5.43 -2.63 6.85
C ASP A 53 6.85 -2.04 6.91
N ALA A 54 7.07 -1.03 7.75
CA ALA A 54 8.38 -0.45 7.99
C ALA A 54 9.38 -1.50 8.53
N ARG A 55 8.93 -2.37 9.44
CA ARG A 55 9.73 -3.48 9.96
C ARG A 55 10.02 -4.52 8.89
N LEU A 56 9.09 -4.80 7.99
CA LEU A 56 9.33 -5.68 6.84
C LEU A 56 10.46 -5.12 5.95
N VAL A 57 10.37 -3.84 5.56
CA VAL A 57 11.39 -3.18 4.73
C VAL A 57 12.75 -3.18 5.44
N THR A 58 12.77 -2.82 6.72
CA THR A 58 14.00 -2.80 7.54
C THR A 58 14.61 -4.20 7.66
N ALA A 59 13.79 -5.24 7.84
CA ALA A 59 14.26 -6.62 7.90
C ALA A 59 14.87 -7.08 6.56
N ILE A 60 14.26 -6.72 5.43
CA ILE A 60 14.80 -7.00 4.10
C ILE A 60 16.17 -6.32 3.92
N ALA A 61 16.29 -5.03 4.23
CA ALA A 61 17.54 -4.29 4.12
C ALA A 61 18.65 -4.87 4.99
N ARG A 62 18.33 -5.23 6.25
CA ARG A 62 19.29 -5.88 7.16
C ARG A 62 19.70 -7.26 6.68
N THR A 63 18.78 -8.01 6.08
CA THR A 63 19.08 -9.33 5.50
C THR A 63 20.02 -9.17 4.32
N ALA A 64 19.77 -8.22 3.41
CA ALA A 64 20.68 -7.92 2.30
C ALA A 64 22.07 -7.52 2.80
N ALA A 65 22.17 -6.70 3.85
CA ALA A 65 23.44 -6.34 4.48
C ALA A 65 24.18 -7.55 5.07
N ALA A 66 23.46 -8.50 5.68
CA ALA A 66 24.04 -9.75 6.17
C ALA A 66 24.60 -10.63 5.03
N TYR A 67 24.10 -10.48 3.81
CA TYR A 67 24.63 -11.09 2.59
C TYR A 67 25.67 -10.22 1.86
N GLY A 68 26.14 -9.12 2.48
CA GLY A 68 27.22 -8.28 1.96
C GLY A 68 26.81 -7.05 1.16
N ALA A 69 25.51 -6.75 1.05
CA ALA A 69 25.05 -5.51 0.42
C ALA A 69 25.43 -4.28 1.27
N ARG A 70 25.81 -3.19 0.61
CA ARG A 70 25.99 -1.89 1.27
C ARG A 70 24.66 -1.13 1.24
N ILE A 71 24.15 -0.78 2.41
CA ILE A 71 22.89 -0.02 2.56
C ILE A 71 23.24 1.39 3.01
N LEU A 72 22.99 2.38 2.15
CA LEU A 72 23.23 3.79 2.43
C LEU A 72 21.89 4.52 2.59
N THR A 73 21.56 4.92 3.80
CA THR A 73 20.38 5.75 4.09
C THR A 73 20.78 7.21 4.14
N ARG A 74 19.81 8.12 3.92
CA ARG A 74 20.09 9.58 3.83
C ARG A 74 21.06 9.91 2.69
N THR A 75 21.01 9.11 1.63
CA THR A 75 21.76 9.30 0.40
C THR A 75 20.74 9.40 -0.73
N ARG A 76 20.47 10.62 -1.21
CA ARG A 76 19.51 10.88 -2.27
C ARG A 76 20.20 10.68 -3.62
N ALA A 77 19.61 9.88 -4.51
CA ALA A 77 20.00 9.87 -5.91
C ALA A 77 19.49 11.14 -6.59
N LEU A 78 20.39 11.86 -7.24
CA LEU A 78 20.07 13.07 -8.02
C LEU A 78 19.90 12.73 -9.50
N GLU A 79 20.75 11.83 -10.02
CA GLU A 79 20.73 11.37 -11.41
C GLU A 79 21.05 9.87 -11.45
N LEU A 80 20.42 9.16 -12.39
CA LEU A 80 20.67 7.75 -12.67
C LEU A 80 21.13 7.56 -14.12
N ASP A 81 22.11 6.70 -14.33
CA ASP A 81 22.62 6.28 -15.65
C ASP A 81 22.87 4.76 -15.64
N ARG A 82 23.11 4.13 -16.80
CA ARG A 82 23.41 2.68 -16.88
C ARG A 82 24.58 2.24 -16.00
N ASP A 83 25.57 3.11 -15.83
CA ASP A 83 26.85 2.79 -15.19
C ASP A 83 27.01 3.40 -13.79
N GLY A 84 25.96 3.99 -13.24
CA GLY A 84 26.03 4.58 -11.91
C GLY A 84 24.95 5.59 -11.54
N ALA A 85 25.21 6.32 -10.46
CA ALA A 85 24.35 7.37 -9.96
C ALA A 85 25.17 8.53 -9.41
N LEU A 86 24.72 9.76 -9.66
CA LEU A 86 25.12 10.92 -8.87
C LEU A 86 24.25 10.95 -7.61
N VAL A 87 24.86 10.97 -6.44
CA VAL A 87 24.15 10.97 -5.16
C VAL A 87 24.62 12.09 -4.26
N ARG A 88 23.72 12.55 -3.38
CA ARG A 88 24.01 13.52 -2.32
C ARG A 88 23.80 12.88 -0.96
N ASP A 89 24.79 13.04 -0.08
CA ASP A 89 24.62 12.76 1.34
C ASP A 89 23.83 13.89 1.99
N GLU A 90 22.62 13.60 2.45
CA GLU A 90 21.71 14.57 3.05
C GLU A 90 22.15 14.99 4.47
N THR A 91 23.16 14.35 5.05
CA THR A 91 23.74 14.76 6.35
C THR A 91 24.88 15.76 6.22
N THR A 92 25.61 15.73 5.10
CA THR A 92 26.79 16.59 4.87
C THR A 92 26.62 17.57 3.69
N GLY A 93 25.64 17.32 2.81
CA GLY A 93 25.44 18.05 1.56
C GLY A 93 26.42 17.66 0.45
N GLN A 94 27.36 16.75 0.70
CA GLN A 94 28.37 16.36 -0.29
C GLN A 94 27.77 15.50 -1.40
N GLU A 95 28.21 15.76 -2.63
CA GLU A 95 27.84 14.97 -3.81
C GLU A 95 28.98 14.04 -4.21
N LEU A 96 28.64 12.81 -4.61
CA LEU A 96 29.59 11.82 -5.07
C LEU A 96 28.98 10.93 -6.15
N ARG A 97 29.82 10.36 -7.03
CA ARG A 97 29.38 9.44 -8.08
C ARG A 97 29.67 8.00 -7.68
N ILE A 98 28.62 7.18 -7.64
CA ILE A 98 28.71 5.74 -7.42
C ILE A 98 28.71 5.06 -8.79
N ARG A 99 29.72 4.24 -9.07
CA ARG A 99 29.78 3.42 -10.29
C ARG A 99 29.16 2.04 -10.05
N ALA A 100 28.40 1.56 -11.02
CA ALA A 100 27.75 0.24 -11.00
C ALA A 100 27.80 -0.39 -12.41
N ARG A 101 27.64 -1.71 -12.49
CA ARG A 101 27.46 -2.40 -13.79
C ARG A 101 26.02 -2.30 -14.30
N THR A 102 25.08 -2.16 -13.37
CA THR A 102 23.66 -2.08 -13.63
C THR A 102 23.02 -1.23 -12.55
N VAL A 103 22.04 -0.43 -12.93
CA VAL A 103 21.28 0.45 -12.03
C VAL A 103 19.81 0.07 -12.06
N VAL A 104 19.24 -0.10 -10.87
CA VAL A 104 17.81 -0.36 -10.69
C VAL A 104 17.16 0.85 -10.00
N ASN A 105 16.21 1.50 -10.67
CA ASN A 105 15.34 2.51 -10.09
C ASN A 105 14.12 1.82 -9.45
N ALA A 106 14.07 1.85 -8.12
CA ALA A 106 12.94 1.35 -7.32
C ALA A 106 12.37 2.47 -6.42
N ALA A 107 12.41 3.72 -6.88
CA ALA A 107 12.08 4.91 -6.08
C ALA A 107 10.57 5.16 -5.90
N GLY A 108 9.71 4.15 -6.11
CA GLY A 108 8.27 4.27 -5.88
C GLY A 108 7.64 5.43 -6.66
N VAL A 109 6.96 6.35 -5.95
CA VAL A 109 6.30 7.51 -6.56
C VAL A 109 7.28 8.51 -7.17
N TRP A 110 8.54 8.51 -6.70
CA TRP A 110 9.60 9.38 -7.21
C TRP A 110 10.32 8.80 -8.44
N ALA A 111 9.96 7.58 -8.89
CA ALA A 111 10.68 6.93 -9.98
C ALA A 111 10.69 7.76 -11.27
N GLY A 112 9.60 8.46 -11.58
CA GLY A 112 9.50 9.33 -12.76
C GLY A 112 10.36 10.59 -12.72
N GLY A 113 10.78 11.04 -11.53
CA GLY A 113 11.70 12.18 -11.40
C GLY A 113 13.17 11.82 -11.65
N LEU A 114 13.50 10.53 -11.76
CA LEU A 114 14.86 10.04 -11.99
C LEU A 114 15.07 9.46 -13.39
N VAL A 115 13.98 9.16 -14.11
CA VAL A 115 13.99 8.55 -15.44
C VAL A 115 12.79 9.08 -16.24
N ASP A 116 13.04 9.84 -17.30
CA ASP A 116 12.02 10.60 -18.06
C ASP A 116 10.90 9.73 -18.69
N ASP A 117 11.20 8.47 -19.03
CA ASP A 117 10.26 7.56 -19.67
C ASP A 117 9.22 6.96 -18.70
N VAL A 118 9.33 7.24 -17.41
CA VAL A 118 8.45 6.69 -16.37
C VAL A 118 7.42 7.72 -15.96
N ARG A 119 6.26 7.68 -16.60
CA ARG A 119 5.12 8.56 -16.28
C ARG A 119 4.23 7.94 -15.20
N LEU A 120 4.08 8.66 -14.09
CA LEU A 120 3.25 8.24 -12.96
C LEU A 120 2.11 9.22 -12.73
N ARG A 121 0.99 8.68 -12.25
CA ARG A 121 -0.14 9.45 -11.74
C ARG A 121 -0.40 9.06 -10.29
N PRO A 122 0.26 9.71 -9.32
CA PRO A 122 0.11 9.35 -7.93
C PRO A 122 -1.34 9.47 -7.44
N SER A 123 -1.73 8.58 -6.54
CA SER A 123 -3.00 8.67 -5.80
C SER A 123 -2.72 8.62 -4.31
N ARG A 124 -3.30 9.55 -3.55
CA ARG A 124 -3.22 9.61 -2.09
C ARG A 124 -4.26 8.71 -1.46
N GLY A 125 -3.82 7.93 -0.49
CA GLY A 125 -4.68 7.19 0.41
C GLY A 125 -4.45 7.57 1.87
N THR A 126 -5.51 8.03 2.53
CA THR A 126 -5.52 8.43 3.94
C THR A 126 -6.04 7.31 4.84
N HIS A 127 -5.45 7.15 6.02
CA HIS A 127 -5.97 6.32 7.11
C HIS A 127 -6.04 7.13 8.40
N LEU A 128 -7.08 6.85 9.20
CA LEU A 128 -7.23 7.31 10.57
C LEU A 128 -6.74 6.25 11.54
N VAL A 129 -6.29 6.69 12.71
CA VAL A 129 -5.97 5.88 13.86
C VAL A 129 -6.97 6.22 14.96
N LEU A 130 -7.74 5.21 15.38
CA LEU A 130 -8.69 5.28 16.49
C LEU A 130 -8.24 4.37 17.62
N ARG A 131 -8.84 4.51 18.81
CA ARG A 131 -8.70 3.51 19.88
C ARG A 131 -9.72 2.40 19.69
N SER A 132 -9.32 1.17 19.97
CA SER A 132 -10.20 0.00 19.83
C SER A 132 -11.41 0.04 20.74
N GLU A 133 -11.29 0.69 21.91
CA GLU A 133 -12.40 0.88 22.85
C GLU A 133 -13.53 1.76 22.31
N ASP A 134 -13.19 2.77 21.51
CA ASP A 134 -14.17 3.66 20.86
C ASP A 134 -15.09 2.89 19.89
N LEU A 135 -14.64 1.70 19.44
CA LEU A 135 -15.38 0.79 18.55
C LEU A 135 -15.83 -0.51 19.23
N GLY A 136 -15.85 -0.56 20.56
CA GLY A 136 -16.32 -1.73 21.31
C GLY A 136 -15.41 -2.96 21.18
N ARG A 137 -14.11 -2.76 20.90
CA ARG A 137 -13.07 -3.81 20.79
C ARG A 137 -13.37 -4.87 19.72
N LEU A 138 -13.31 -4.45 18.46
CA LEU A 138 -13.48 -5.31 17.30
C LEU A 138 -12.51 -6.51 17.33
N SER A 139 -13.06 -7.72 17.16
CA SER A 139 -12.28 -8.95 17.07
C SER A 139 -11.94 -9.34 15.62
N ALA A 140 -12.59 -8.69 14.65
CA ALA A 140 -12.36 -8.88 13.23
C ALA A 140 -12.33 -7.54 12.50
N GLY A 141 -11.66 -7.50 11.34
CA GLY A 141 -11.73 -6.35 10.44
C GLY A 141 -13.11 -6.22 9.79
N LEU A 142 -13.51 -4.99 9.48
CA LEU A 142 -14.75 -4.70 8.75
C LEU A 142 -14.44 -4.14 7.37
N HIS A 143 -15.25 -4.52 6.38
CA HIS A 143 -15.31 -3.87 5.08
C HIS A 143 -16.65 -3.15 4.99
N ILE A 144 -16.63 -1.82 5.14
CA ILE A 144 -17.82 -0.97 5.07
C ILE A 144 -17.94 -0.45 3.65
N PRO A 145 -19.02 -0.76 2.90
CA PRO A 145 -19.23 -0.22 1.56
C PRO A 145 -19.32 1.31 1.63
N ILE A 146 -18.68 1.99 0.69
CA ILE A 146 -18.85 3.44 0.55
C ILE A 146 -20.25 3.69 -0.06
N PRO A 147 -21.11 4.52 0.57
CA PRO A 147 -22.44 4.81 0.04
C PRO A 147 -22.37 5.32 -1.41
N GLY A 148 -23.21 4.76 -2.28
CA GLY A 148 -23.25 5.12 -3.72
C GLY A 148 -22.20 4.43 -4.59
N GLU A 149 -21.24 3.71 -4.00
CA GLU A 149 -20.20 2.98 -4.73
C GLU A 149 -20.49 1.47 -4.79
N SER A 150 -20.15 0.84 -5.91
CA SER A 150 -20.45 -0.59 -6.13
C SER A 150 -19.38 -1.54 -5.62
N ASN A 151 -18.11 -1.08 -5.57
CA ASN A 151 -16.97 -1.96 -5.29
C ASN A 151 -15.83 -1.25 -4.53
N ARG A 152 -16.16 -0.19 -3.78
CA ARG A 152 -15.21 0.53 -2.91
C ARG A 152 -15.64 0.40 -1.46
N PHE A 153 -14.65 0.21 -0.59
CA PHE A 153 -14.87 -0.06 0.82
C PHE A 153 -13.90 0.74 1.67
N VAL A 154 -14.36 1.17 2.84
CA VAL A 154 -13.52 1.54 3.96
C VAL A 154 -13.30 0.30 4.82
N LEU A 155 -12.03 -0.05 5.01
CA LEU A 155 -11.52 -1.06 5.90
C LEU A 155 -11.38 -0.49 7.33
N VAL A 156 -11.88 -1.23 8.30
CA VAL A 156 -11.67 -0.97 9.72
C VAL A 156 -10.86 -2.14 10.27
N LEU A 157 -9.59 -1.91 10.58
CA LEU A 157 -8.61 -2.96 10.85
C LEU A 157 -8.10 -2.85 12.28
N PRO A 158 -8.59 -3.70 13.22
CA PRO A 158 -8.10 -3.69 14.59
C PRO A 158 -6.63 -4.11 14.64
N GLN A 159 -5.86 -3.35 15.41
CA GLN A 159 -4.44 -3.58 15.63
C GLN A 159 -4.17 -4.35 16.93
N GLY A 160 -2.97 -4.91 17.07
CA GLY A 160 -2.62 -5.75 18.23
C GLY A 160 -2.28 -4.94 19.49
N ASP A 161 -2.14 -3.63 19.35
CA ASP A 161 -1.71 -2.66 20.35
C ASP A 161 -2.87 -1.79 20.88
N GLY A 162 -4.12 -2.22 20.64
CA GLY A 162 -5.32 -1.48 21.06
C GLY A 162 -5.70 -0.33 20.13
N ARG A 163 -5.02 -0.15 19.00
CA ARG A 163 -5.43 0.80 17.94
C ARG A 163 -6.34 0.16 16.92
N VAL A 164 -6.99 0.98 16.10
CA VAL A 164 -7.73 0.56 14.91
C VAL A 164 -7.36 1.49 13.77
N TYR A 165 -7.01 0.93 12.62
CA TYR A 165 -6.79 1.71 11.41
C TYR A 165 -8.06 1.74 10.58
N VAL A 166 -8.52 2.94 10.23
CA VAL A 166 -9.70 3.16 9.40
C VAL A 166 -9.24 3.78 8.10
N GLY A 167 -9.49 3.12 6.99
CA GLY A 167 -9.15 3.68 5.69
C GLY A 167 -9.69 2.86 4.54
N LEU A 168 -9.65 3.37 3.32
CA LEU A 168 -8.80 4.48 2.98
C LEU A 168 -9.37 5.27 1.79
N THR A 169 -8.93 6.51 1.64
CA THR A 169 -9.31 7.36 0.50
C THR A 169 -8.56 7.00 -0.78
N ASP A 170 -8.96 7.50 -1.94
CA ASP A 170 -8.24 7.24 -3.19
C ASP A 170 -8.33 8.48 -4.07
N GLU A 171 -7.58 9.52 -3.67
CA GLU A 171 -7.65 10.85 -4.28
C GLU A 171 -6.47 11.08 -5.21
N PRO A 172 -6.70 11.47 -6.48
CA PRO A 172 -5.60 11.81 -7.38
C PRO A 172 -4.79 12.98 -6.80
N VAL A 173 -3.47 12.93 -6.98
CA VAL A 173 -2.57 14.02 -6.61
C VAL A 173 -2.05 14.67 -7.87
N ASP A 174 -2.26 15.98 -7.97
CA ASP A 174 -1.71 16.82 -9.03
C ASP A 174 -0.53 17.62 -8.48
N GLY A 175 0.40 17.99 -9.37
CA GLY A 175 1.58 18.78 -9.02
C GLY A 175 2.73 17.96 -8.45
N ASP A 176 3.61 18.63 -7.71
CA ASP A 176 4.84 18.05 -7.18
C ASP A 176 4.55 17.01 -6.09
N ILE A 177 5.39 15.98 -6.04
CA ILE A 177 5.26 14.90 -5.06
C ILE A 177 5.92 15.36 -3.75
N PRO A 178 5.16 15.55 -2.65
CA PRO A 178 5.75 15.95 -1.38
C PRO A 178 6.54 14.80 -0.75
N ASP A 179 7.56 15.13 0.03
CA ASP A 179 8.30 14.16 0.85
C ASP A 179 7.39 13.52 1.92
N VAL A 180 6.47 14.30 2.50
CA VAL A 180 5.47 13.85 3.48
C VAL A 180 4.08 14.27 3.00
N PRO A 181 3.23 13.32 2.57
CA PRO A 181 1.86 13.63 2.18
C PRO A 181 1.02 14.07 3.38
N GLU A 182 0.31 15.18 3.24
CA GLU A 182 -0.61 15.67 4.25
C GLU A 182 -1.95 14.92 4.21
N VAL A 183 -2.62 14.87 5.36
CA VAL A 183 -3.97 14.35 5.51
C VAL A 183 -4.96 15.52 5.52
N PRO A 184 -5.79 15.71 4.50
CA PRO A 184 -6.80 16.76 4.51
C PRO A 184 -7.93 16.44 5.49
N GLU A 185 -8.51 17.47 6.11
CA GLU A 185 -9.70 17.31 6.95
C GLU A 185 -10.91 16.77 6.17
N THR A 186 -10.98 16.99 4.85
CA THR A 186 -12.01 16.39 3.98
C THR A 186 -11.90 14.86 3.93
N ASP A 187 -10.69 14.31 3.90
CA ASP A 187 -10.47 12.86 3.94
C ASP A 187 -10.89 12.29 5.30
N ILE A 188 -10.61 13.03 6.40
CA ILE A 188 -11.02 12.63 7.74
C ILE A 188 -12.55 12.61 7.86
N GLY A 189 -13.21 13.69 7.45
CA GLY A 189 -14.67 13.79 7.43
C GLY A 189 -15.30 12.65 6.63
N PHE A 190 -14.81 12.41 5.41
CA PHE A 190 -15.28 11.30 4.57
C PHE A 190 -15.19 9.94 5.27
N LEU A 191 -14.05 9.62 5.89
CA LEU A 191 -13.87 8.33 6.57
C LEU A 191 -14.79 8.20 7.79
N LEU A 192 -14.99 9.27 8.56
CA LEU A 192 -15.92 9.30 9.68
C LEU A 192 -17.38 9.15 9.24
N ASP A 193 -17.78 9.80 8.14
CA ASP A 193 -19.12 9.66 7.56
C ASP A 193 -19.40 8.22 7.11
N VAL A 194 -18.40 7.56 6.49
CA VAL A 194 -18.53 6.15 6.11
C VAL A 194 -18.67 5.25 7.35
N LEU A 195 -17.93 5.51 8.44
CA LEU A 195 -18.14 4.80 9.72
C LEU A 195 -19.58 5.01 10.22
N GLY A 196 -20.05 6.26 10.24
CA GLY A 196 -21.40 6.63 10.68
C GLY A 196 -22.52 5.98 9.86
N SER A 197 -22.24 5.57 8.62
CA SER A 197 -23.22 4.84 7.80
C SER A 197 -23.52 3.42 8.31
N ALA A 198 -22.56 2.79 8.99
CA ALA A 198 -22.63 1.38 9.38
C ALA A 198 -22.60 1.13 10.90
N LEU A 199 -22.01 2.04 11.67
CA LEU A 199 -21.85 1.91 13.10
C LEU A 199 -23.03 2.52 13.87
N ASP A 200 -23.28 1.98 15.06
CA ASP A 200 -24.22 2.52 16.06
C ASP A 200 -23.53 3.54 16.97
N VAL A 201 -22.21 3.41 17.15
CA VAL A 201 -21.38 4.38 17.86
C VAL A 201 -21.05 5.55 16.94
N THR A 202 -21.17 6.77 17.47
CA THR A 202 -20.74 7.97 16.76
C THR A 202 -19.27 8.21 17.06
N VAL A 203 -18.44 8.22 16.02
CA VAL A 203 -17.01 8.56 16.12
C VAL A 203 -16.83 9.99 15.65
N HIS A 204 -16.32 10.84 16.53
CA HIS A 204 -16.07 12.25 16.23
C HIS A 204 -14.63 12.48 15.81
N ARG A 205 -14.38 13.63 15.19
CA ARG A 205 -13.02 14.09 14.86
C ARG A 205 -12.07 14.12 16.06
N ALA A 206 -12.59 14.38 17.25
CA ALA A 206 -11.84 14.41 18.51
C ALA A 206 -11.37 13.02 18.98
N ASP A 207 -11.99 11.94 18.49
CA ASP A 207 -11.61 10.56 18.82
C ASP A 207 -10.46 10.06 17.93
N VAL A 208 -10.13 10.81 16.87
CA VAL A 208 -9.00 10.50 15.97
C VAL A 208 -7.69 10.84 16.67
N VAL A 209 -6.99 9.81 17.14
CA VAL A 209 -5.71 9.93 17.86
C VAL A 209 -4.50 10.05 16.92
N GLY A 210 -4.69 9.84 15.62
CA GLY A 210 -3.68 10.04 14.59
C GLY A 210 -4.24 9.82 13.19
N ALA A 211 -3.53 10.28 12.18
CA ALA A 211 -3.84 10.00 10.79
C ALA A 211 -2.54 10.00 9.97
N PHE A 212 -2.54 9.25 8.87
CA PHE A 212 -1.41 9.23 7.94
C PHE A 212 -1.91 9.09 6.50
N ALA A 213 -1.13 9.63 5.56
CA ALA A 213 -1.37 9.51 4.14
C ALA A 213 -0.14 8.90 3.45
N GLY A 214 -0.40 8.14 2.39
CA GLY A 214 0.64 7.60 1.51
C GLY A 214 0.26 7.78 0.05
N LEU A 215 1.26 7.79 -0.82
CA LEU A 215 1.08 7.93 -2.25
C LEU A 215 1.31 6.60 -2.98
N ARG A 216 0.43 6.30 -3.93
CA ARG A 216 0.50 5.11 -4.78
C ARG A 216 1.21 5.45 -6.09
N PRO A 217 2.25 4.70 -6.50
CA PRO A 217 2.92 4.93 -7.78
C PRO A 217 2.15 4.25 -8.93
N LEU A 218 1.02 4.84 -9.34
CA LEU A 218 0.23 4.29 -10.44
C LEU A 218 0.85 4.69 -11.78
N LEU A 219 1.02 3.72 -12.68
CA LEU A 219 1.46 3.98 -14.04
C LEU A 219 0.41 4.77 -14.80
N ASP A 220 0.85 5.80 -15.51
CA ASP A 220 0.00 6.53 -16.44
C ASP A 220 -0.10 5.78 -17.77
N THR A 221 -1.24 5.14 -18.00
CA THR A 221 -1.48 4.31 -19.20
C THR A 221 -2.33 5.04 -20.25
N ARG A 222 -2.46 6.36 -20.17
CA ARG A 222 -3.32 7.15 -21.08
C ARG A 222 -2.98 6.97 -22.56
N ASP A 223 -1.72 6.65 -22.88
CA ASP A 223 -1.26 6.39 -24.26
C ASP A 223 -1.36 4.91 -24.69
N ALA A 224 -1.78 4.01 -23.79
CA ALA A 224 -1.93 2.59 -24.10
C ALA A 224 -3.36 2.29 -24.57
N ALA A 225 -3.54 1.99 -25.86
CA ALA A 225 -4.81 1.59 -26.44
C ALA A 225 -5.33 0.27 -25.81
N GLY A 226 -6.11 0.35 -24.73
CA GLY A 226 -6.86 -0.78 -24.18
C GLY A 226 -7.13 -0.75 -22.66
N ARG A 227 -8.41 -0.94 -22.29
CA ARG A 227 -8.97 -1.26 -20.95
C ARG A 227 -8.12 -0.82 -19.73
N THR A 228 -8.24 0.46 -19.40
CA THR A 228 -7.37 1.28 -18.55
C THR A 228 -7.66 1.26 -17.03
N ALA A 229 -8.24 0.20 -16.48
CA ALA A 229 -8.42 0.05 -15.02
C ALA A 229 -7.55 -1.06 -14.39
N ASP A 230 -7.19 -2.10 -15.17
CA ASP A 230 -6.44 -3.27 -14.69
C ASP A 230 -4.92 -3.11 -14.80
N ILE A 231 -4.44 -2.26 -15.72
CA ILE A 231 -2.99 -2.06 -15.95
C ILE A 231 -2.38 -1.18 -14.85
N SER A 232 -3.13 -0.26 -14.24
CA SER A 232 -2.61 0.65 -13.20
C SER A 232 -2.28 -0.06 -11.87
N ARG A 233 -2.72 -1.31 -11.67
CA ARG A 233 -2.54 -2.06 -10.41
C ARG A 233 -1.53 -3.21 -10.47
N LYS A 234 -0.92 -3.48 -11.65
CA LYS A 234 0.20 -4.42 -11.79
C LYS A 234 1.52 -3.64 -11.68
N HIS A 235 2.59 -4.33 -11.29
CA HIS A 235 3.91 -3.73 -11.43
C HIS A 235 4.36 -3.80 -12.89
N ALA A 236 5.23 -2.88 -13.29
CA ALA A 236 5.99 -2.97 -14.53
C ALA A 236 7.47 -2.97 -14.21
N VAL A 237 8.24 -3.64 -15.08
CA VAL A 237 9.68 -3.54 -15.16
C VAL A 237 10.00 -2.99 -16.54
N LEU A 238 10.63 -1.82 -16.57
CA LEU A 238 10.95 -1.07 -17.78
C LEU A 238 12.46 -0.85 -17.84
N THR A 239 13.05 -0.83 -19.02
CA THR A 239 14.46 -0.43 -19.19
C THR A 239 14.48 0.82 -20.06
N SER A 240 15.03 1.91 -19.53
CA SER A 240 15.17 3.16 -20.28
C SER A 240 16.19 3.03 -21.42
N PRO A 241 16.17 3.92 -22.43
CA PRO A 241 17.23 4.03 -23.43
C PRO A 241 18.61 4.30 -22.80
N SER A 242 18.64 4.97 -21.64
CA SER A 242 19.86 5.15 -20.83
C SER A 242 20.30 3.89 -20.08
N GLY A 243 19.59 2.76 -20.21
CA GLY A 243 19.95 1.46 -19.66
C GLY A 243 19.62 1.26 -18.17
N VAL A 244 18.80 2.13 -17.58
CA VAL A 244 18.34 2.01 -16.19
C VAL A 244 17.12 1.11 -16.13
N VAL A 245 17.17 0.05 -15.32
CA VAL A 245 16.02 -0.82 -15.07
C VAL A 245 15.13 -0.19 -14.01
N THR A 246 13.88 0.12 -14.33
CA THR A 246 12.92 0.70 -13.39
C THR A 246 11.83 -0.29 -13.03
N VAL A 247 11.58 -0.47 -11.73
CA VAL A 247 10.42 -1.22 -11.21
C VAL A 247 9.45 -0.26 -10.52
N VAL A 248 8.20 -0.26 -10.96
CA VAL A 248 7.18 0.67 -10.46
C VAL A 248 5.80 0.03 -10.43
N GLY A 249 4.88 0.62 -9.66
CA GLY A 249 3.56 0.06 -9.42
C GLY A 249 3.59 -1.14 -8.46
N GLY A 250 2.67 -2.06 -8.67
CA GLY A 250 2.55 -3.26 -7.84
C GLY A 250 1.99 -3.00 -6.44
N LYS A 251 2.20 -3.98 -5.55
CA LYS A 251 1.71 -3.97 -4.17
C LYS A 251 2.78 -4.51 -3.24
N LEU A 252 2.69 -4.11 -1.97
CA LEU A 252 3.55 -4.69 -0.93
C LEU A 252 3.42 -6.21 -0.87
N THR A 253 2.23 -6.77 -1.08
CA THR A 253 2.02 -8.24 -1.08
C THR A 253 2.73 -8.96 -2.23
N THR A 254 3.07 -8.26 -3.31
CA THR A 254 3.75 -8.83 -4.48
C THR A 254 5.24 -8.47 -4.54
N TYR A 255 5.79 -7.79 -3.52
CA TYR A 255 7.14 -7.23 -3.54
C TYR A 255 8.22 -8.25 -3.94
N ARG A 256 8.14 -9.49 -3.43
CA ARG A 256 9.12 -10.55 -3.73
C ARG A 256 9.14 -10.91 -5.21
N ARG A 257 7.96 -10.97 -5.85
CA ARG A 257 7.86 -11.26 -7.28
C ARG A 257 8.37 -10.07 -8.10
N MET A 258 8.01 -8.85 -7.68
CA MET A 258 8.52 -7.61 -8.30
C MET A 258 10.04 -7.55 -8.27
N ALA A 259 10.65 -7.86 -7.12
CA ALA A 259 12.10 -7.90 -6.96
C ALA A 259 12.76 -8.95 -7.86
N GLN A 260 12.16 -10.15 -7.96
CA GLN A 260 12.64 -11.18 -8.87
C GLN A 260 12.63 -10.70 -10.33
N ASP A 261 11.50 -10.16 -10.81
CA ASP A 261 11.39 -9.68 -12.19
C ASP A 261 12.38 -8.53 -12.48
N ALA A 262 12.62 -7.64 -11.50
CA ALA A 262 13.59 -6.56 -11.62
C ALA A 262 15.05 -7.06 -11.66
N VAL A 263 15.39 -8.07 -10.85
CA VAL A 263 16.72 -8.68 -10.87
C VAL A 263 16.96 -9.45 -12.17
N ASP A 264 15.97 -10.21 -12.65
CA ASP A 264 16.06 -10.94 -13.91
C ASP A 264 16.31 -9.97 -15.09
N ALA A 265 15.63 -8.82 -15.10
CA ALA A 265 15.85 -7.76 -16.08
C ALA A 265 17.23 -7.10 -15.94
N ALA A 266 17.68 -6.83 -14.71
CA ALA A 266 19.00 -6.26 -14.44
C ALA A 266 20.13 -7.18 -14.91
N VAL A 267 20.03 -8.48 -14.66
CA VAL A 267 21.01 -9.48 -15.15
C VAL A 267 21.02 -9.50 -16.68
N THR A 268 19.84 -9.48 -17.31
CA THR A 268 19.74 -9.46 -18.79
C THR A 268 20.35 -8.20 -19.40
N ALA A 269 20.17 -7.03 -18.77
CA ALA A 269 20.70 -5.76 -19.26
C ALA A 269 22.22 -5.59 -19.01
N GLY A 270 22.73 -6.21 -17.94
CA GLY A 270 24.12 -6.08 -17.51
C GLY A 270 25.13 -6.93 -18.29
N GLY A 271 24.67 -7.98 -18.98
CA GLY A 271 25.53 -8.95 -19.67
C GLY A 271 26.06 -10.05 -18.76
#